data_AF-A0A3D0Q5I4-F1
#
_entry.id   AF-A0A3D0Q5I4-F1
#
_cell.length_a   1.000
_cell.length_b   1.000
_cell.length_c   1.000
_cell.angle_alpha   90.00
_cell.angle_beta   90.00
_cell.angle_gamma   90.00
#
_symmetry.space_group_name_H-M   'P 1'
#
loop_
_entity.id
_entity.type
_entity.pdbx_description
1 polymer ?
#
loop_
_entity_poly.entity_id
_entity_poly.type
_entity_poly.pdbx_seq_one_letter_code
_entity_poly.pdbx_strand_id
1 'polypeptide(L)' 'MLLELEQVKRDFNRKASGNKRISTADIIVLAGAAAIEKAAKDAGHTITVPFEPGRM' A
#
# COMPACT_ATOMS: atom_id res chain seq x y z
N MET A 1 11.65 12.12 -1.97
CA MET A 1 10.20 12.23 -1.72
C MET A 1 9.31 11.48 -2.73
N LEU A 2 9.69 11.28 -4.01
CA LEU A 2 8.98 10.37 -4.95
C LEU A 2 9.76 9.09 -5.31
N LEU A 3 11.08 9.07 -5.07
CA LEU A 3 11.97 7.95 -5.41
C LEU A 3 11.67 6.67 -4.61
N GLU A 4 11.35 6.80 -3.32
CA GLU A 4 11.03 5.66 -2.46
C GLU A 4 9.72 4.98 -2.86
N LEU A 5 8.70 5.77 -3.23
CA LEU A 5 7.43 5.23 -3.73
C LEU A 5 7.59 4.54 -5.09
N GLU A 6 8.47 5.06 -5.95
CA GLU A 6 8.81 4.40 -7.22
C GLU A 6 9.59 3.09 -7.03
N GLN A 7 10.48 3.01 -6.04
CA GLN A 7 11.15 1.75 -5.68
C GLN A 7 10.13 0.72 -5.17
N VAL A 8 9.27 1.10 -4.23
CA VAL A 8 8.21 0.22 -3.72
C VAL A 8 7.27 -0.22 -4.84
N LYS A 9 6.90 0.68 -5.76
CA LYS A 9 6.10 0.33 -6.95
C LYS A 9 6.79 -0.70 -7.84
N ARG A 10 8.08 -0.50 -8.12
CA ARG A 10 8.87 -1.42 -8.94
C ARG A 10 9.01 -2.79 -8.29
N ASP A 11 9.30 -2.84 -6.99
CA ASP A 11 9.43 -4.10 -6.25
C ASP A 11 8.09 -4.83 -6.13
N PHE A 12 7.00 -4.10 -5.92
CA PHE A 12 5.65 -4.65 -5.90
C PHE A 12 5.28 -5.22 -7.26
N ASN A 13 5.44 -4.46 -8.35
CA ASN A 13 5.17 -4.93 -9.71
C ASN A 13 6.08 -6.11 -10.13
N ARG A 14 7.28 -6.21 -9.56
CA ARG A 14 8.20 -7.34 -9.80
C ARG A 14 7.79 -8.59 -9.03
N LYS A 15 7.30 -8.45 -7.79
CA LYS A 15 6.84 -9.57 -6.95
C LYS A 15 5.40 -10.00 -7.24
N ALA A 16 4.57 -9.10 -7.77
CA ALA A 16 3.21 -9.40 -8.17
C ALA A 16 3.23 -10.35 -9.38
N SER A 17 2.91 -11.62 -9.13
CA SER A 17 2.70 -12.60 -10.19
C SER A 17 1.33 -12.38 -10.83
N GLY A 18 1.30 -12.17 -12.15
CA GLY A 18 0.09 -11.96 -12.95
C GLY A 18 -0.13 -10.51 -13.41
N ASN A 19 -1.21 -10.25 -14.16
CA ASN A 19 -1.53 -8.95 -14.77
C ASN A 19 -2.00 -7.87 -13.76
N LYS A 20 -1.68 -8.02 -12.48
CA LYS A 20 -2.01 -7.07 -11.40
C LYS A 20 -0.96 -5.97 -11.35
N ARG A 21 -1.20 -4.88 -12.06
CA ARG A 21 -0.43 -3.63 -11.92
C ARG A 21 -1.12 -2.75 -10.88
N ILE A 22 -0.36 -2.26 -9.90
CA ILE A 22 -0.86 -1.29 -8.92
C ILE A 22 -0.53 0.13 -9.41
N SER A 23 -1.52 1.02 -9.36
CA SER A 23 -1.32 2.44 -9.68
C SER A 23 -0.54 3.13 -8.56
N THR A 24 0.21 4.20 -8.88
CA THR A 24 0.90 5.01 -7.86
C THR A 24 -0.09 5.55 -6.82
N ALA A 25 -1.31 5.91 -7.24
CA ALA A 25 -2.40 6.32 -6.34
C ALA A 25 -2.79 5.20 -5.35
N ASP A 26 -2.88 3.96 -5.82
CA ASP A 26 -3.21 2.81 -4.97
C ASP A 26 -2.08 2.48 -3.99
N ILE A 27 -0.81 2.69 -4.35
CA ILE A 27 0.31 2.57 -3.41
C ILE A 27 0.23 3.62 -2.31
N ILE A 28 -0.10 4.88 -2.64
CA ILE A 28 -0.23 5.95 -1.65
C ILE A 28 -1.33 5.60 -0.64
N VAL A 29 -2.48 5.13 -1.14
CA VAL A 29 -3.61 4.78 -0.26
C VAL A 29 -3.33 3.51 0.55
N LEU A 30 -2.68 2.51 -0.03
CA LEU A 30 -2.22 1.31 0.69
C LEU A 30 -1.20 1.68 1.79
N ALA A 31 -0.25 2.58 1.50
CA ALA A 31 0.72 3.05 2.48
C ALA A 31 0.05 3.83 3.63
N GLY A 32 -0.97 4.63 3.33
CA GLY A 32 -1.80 5.30 4.33
C GLY A 32 -2.55 4.31 5.23
N ALA A 33 -3.18 3.28 4.63
CA ALA A 33 -3.85 2.22 5.37
C ALA A 33 -2.89 1.48 6.30
N ALA A 34 -1.71 1.10 5.81
CA ALA A 34 -0.67 0.45 6.61
C ALA A 34 -0.16 1.33 7.76
N ALA A 35 -0.05 2.65 7.55
CA ALA A 35 0.32 3.58 8.61
C ALA A 35 -0.77 3.68 9.70
N ILE A 36 -2.05 3.66 9.32
CA ILE A 36 -3.19 3.66 10.24
C ILE A 36 -3.22 2.36 11.05
N GLU A 37 -3.05 1.20 10.40
CA GLU A 37 -2.99 -0.10 11.10
C GLU A 37 -1.82 -0.15 12.07
N LYS A 38 -0.65 0.38 11.69
CA LYS A 38 0.51 0.48 12.59
C LYS A 38 0.23 1.39 13.78
N ALA A 39 -0.35 2.57 13.55
CA ALA A 39 -0.69 3.50 14.63
C ALA A 39 -1.73 2.91 15.58
N ALA A 40 -2.72 2.20 15.07
CA ALA A 40 -3.71 1.50 15.87
C ALA A 40 -3.07 0.38 16.69
N LYS A 41 -2.17 -0.41 16.09
CA LYS A 41 -1.42 -1.46 16.78
C LYS A 41 -0.55 -0.89 17.90
N ASP A 42 0.13 0.23 17.65
CA ASP A 42 0.93 0.94 18.65
C ASP A 42 0.04 1.48 19.79
N ALA A 43 -1.22 1.81 19.50
CA ALA A 43 -2.24 2.16 20.49
C ALA A 43 -2.92 0.95 21.16
N GLY A 44 -2.49 -0.29 20.87
CA GLY A 44 -3.07 -1.52 21.43
C GLY A 44 -4.35 -2.00 20.77
N HIS A 45 -4.72 -1.43 19.61
CA HIS A 45 -5.91 -1.79 18.84
C HIS A 45 -5.55 -2.48 17.53
N THR A 46 -5.94 -3.75 17.38
CA THR A 46 -5.80 -4.48 16.11
C THR A 46 -7.00 -4.16 15.22
N ILE A 47 -6.85 -3.14 14.36
CA ILE A 47 -7.83 -2.83 13.32
C ILE A 47 -7.26 -3.23 11.96
N THR A 48 -8.15 -3.68 11.07
CA THR A 48 -7.83 -3.91 9.66
C THR A 48 -8.50 -2.83 8.84
N VAL A 49 -7.73 -2.09 8.05
CA VAL A 49 -8.27 -1.05 7.19
C VAL A 49 -8.66 -1.69 5.85
N PRO A 50 -9.95 -1.69 5.46
CA PRO A 50 -10.35 -2.26 4.19
C PRO A 50 -9.76 -1.44 3.04
N PHE A 51 -8.97 -2.10 2.20
CA PHE A 51 -8.39 -1.51 1.00
C PHE A 51 -8.85 -2.30 -0.23
N GLU A 52 -9.59 -1.64 -1.12
CA GLU A 52 -9.93 -2.18 -2.43
C GLU A 52 -9.04 -1.55 -3.51
N PRO A 53 -8.14 -2.31 -4.15
CA PRO A 53 -7.38 -1.84 -5.30
C PRO A 53 -8.30 -1.73 -6.52
N GLY A 54 -8.10 -0.70 -7.35
CA GLY A 54 -8.93 -0.52 -8.56
C GLY A 54 -9.03 0.91 -9.07
N ARG A 55 -8.21 1.83 -8.58
CA ARG A 55 -8.16 3.19 -9.12
C ARG A 55 -7.34 3.15 -10.43
N MET A 56 -8.02 2.81 -11.53
CA MET A 56 -7.49 2.98 -12.89
C MET A 56 -7.42 4.46 -13.27
#